data_AF-A0A368KU60-F1
#
_entry.id   AF-A0A368KU60-F1
#
_cell.length_a   1.000
_cell.length_b   1.000
_cell.length_c   1.000
_cell.angle_alpha   90.00
_cell.angle_beta   90.00
_cell.angle_gamma   90.00
#
_symmetry.space_group_name_H-M   'P 1'
#
loop_
_entity.id
_entity.type
_entity.pdbx_description
1 polymer ?
#
loop_
_entity_poly.entity_id
_entity_poly.type
_entity_poly.pdbx_seq_one_letter_code
_entity_poly.pdbx_strand_id
1 'polypeptide(L)'
;MPKQPDSAELIDQLKSLGAQIRLRKSGQVHTLDFSASQPLPDDQQIASLSSLQSLEVLNCHDAPITDASIDDLLGHESLKLLTLTGTNITAGGLKRLRQNMIACRIVS
;
A
#
# COMPACT_ATOMS: atom_id res chain seq x y z
N MET A 1 -21.76 -9.02 6.11
CA MET A 1 -22.23 -8.22 4.95
C MET A 1 -21.14 -8.23 3.89
N PRO A 2 -21.48 -8.26 2.58
CA PRO A 2 -20.45 -8.10 1.55
C PRO A 2 -19.78 -6.74 1.72
N LYS A 3 -18.45 -6.70 1.70
CA LYS A 3 -17.72 -5.42 1.75
C LYS A 3 -18.06 -4.62 0.47
N GLN A 4 -18.33 -3.32 0.64
CA GLN A 4 -18.61 -2.43 -0.49
C GLN A 4 -17.39 -2.31 -1.42
N PRO A 5 -17.60 -2.01 -2.72
CA PRO A 5 -16.51 -1.64 -3.62
C PRO A 5 -15.71 -0.44 -3.09
N ASP A 6 -14.44 -0.36 -3.46
CA ASP A 6 -13.62 0.80 -3.12
C ASP A 6 -13.99 2.00 -4.00
N SER A 7 -13.66 3.22 -3.55
CA SER A 7 -14.03 4.46 -4.23
C SER A 7 -13.50 4.48 -5.68
N ALA A 8 -14.41 4.69 -6.63
CA ALA A 8 -14.05 4.83 -8.03
C ALA A 8 -13.11 6.03 -8.27
N GLU A 9 -13.34 7.14 -7.56
CA GLU A 9 -12.50 8.34 -7.64
C GLU A 9 -11.06 8.06 -7.22
N LEU A 10 -10.87 7.33 -6.10
CA LEU A 10 -9.55 6.91 -5.64
C LEU A 10 -8.88 5.98 -6.65
N ILE A 11 -9.62 4.99 -7.17
CA ILE A 11 -9.11 4.06 -8.17
C ILE A 11 -8.65 4.80 -9.43
N ASP A 12 -9.43 5.78 -9.89
CA ASP A 12 -9.11 6.54 -11.09
C ASP A 12 -7.95 7.51 -10.87
N GLN A 13 -7.82 8.10 -9.68
CA GLN A 13 -6.62 8.85 -9.28
C GLN A 13 -5.38 7.96 -9.30
N LEU A 14 -5.43 6.77 -8.71
CA LEU A 14 -4.29 5.85 -8.69
C LEU A 14 -3.88 5.41 -10.11
N LYS A 15 -4.86 5.16 -10.98
CA LYS A 15 -4.60 4.85 -12.41
C LYS A 15 -4.01 6.04 -13.15
N SER A 16 -4.45 7.27 -12.88
CA SER A 16 -3.94 8.46 -13.57
C SER A 16 -2.47 8.74 -13.21
N LEU A 17 -2.05 8.33 -12.01
CA LEU A 17 -0.65 8.30 -11.58
C LEU A 17 0.17 7.18 -12.26
N GLY A 18 -0.46 6.27 -13.01
CA GLY A 18 0.21 5.12 -13.63
C GLY A 18 0.32 3.88 -12.74
N ALA A 19 -0.27 3.90 -11.54
CA ALA A 19 -0.26 2.74 -10.65
C ALA A 19 -1.06 1.59 -11.26
N GLN A 20 -0.52 0.38 -11.16
CA GLN A 20 -1.19 -0.83 -11.64
C GLN A 20 -2.10 -1.38 -10.55
N ILE A 21 -3.38 -1.57 -10.88
CA ILE A 21 -4.41 -1.99 -9.93
C ILE A 21 -5.03 -3.31 -10.37
N ARG A 22 -5.16 -4.26 -9.44
CA ARG A 22 -6.04 -5.43 -9.60
C ARG A 22 -7.20 -5.36 -8.63
N LEU A 23 -8.41 -5.43 -9.19
CA LEU A 23 -9.66 -5.45 -8.45
C LEU A 23 -10.16 -6.89 -8.28
N ARG A 24 -10.82 -7.16 -7.17
CA ARG A 24 -11.66 -8.35 -6.98
C ARG A 24 -12.96 -8.22 -7.76
N LYS A 25 -13.70 -9.33 -7.91
CA LYS A 25 -15.09 -9.31 -8.42
C LYS A 25 -16.02 -8.41 -7.60
N SER A 26 -15.69 -8.17 -6.33
CA SER A 26 -16.42 -7.25 -5.44
C SER A 26 -16.13 -5.76 -5.70
N GLY A 27 -15.22 -5.42 -6.61
CA GLY A 27 -14.81 -4.04 -6.88
C GLY A 27 -13.82 -3.47 -5.86
N GLN A 28 -13.24 -4.31 -5.01
CA GLN A 28 -12.20 -3.90 -4.05
C GLN A 28 -10.80 -4.10 -4.62
N VAL A 29 -9.90 -3.16 -4.35
CA VAL A 29 -8.48 -3.23 -4.66
C VAL A 29 -7.84 -4.34 -3.84
N HIS A 30 -7.18 -5.24 -4.55
CA HIS A 30 -6.46 -6.37 -3.97
C HIS A 30 -4.95 -6.26 -4.20
N THR A 31 -4.55 -5.71 -5.34
CA THR A 31 -3.14 -5.42 -5.65
C THR A 31 -3.02 -3.98 -6.09
N LEU A 32 -2.03 -3.29 -5.54
CA LEU A 32 -1.63 -1.95 -5.93
C LEU A 32 -0.11 -1.93 -6.11
N ASP A 33 0.34 -1.55 -7.30
CA ASP A 33 1.74 -1.49 -7.65
C ASP A 33 2.11 -0.12 -8.21
N PHE A 34 3.00 0.57 -7.49
CA PHE A 34 3.49 1.91 -7.84
C PHE A 34 4.81 1.90 -8.62
N SER A 35 5.40 0.74 -8.93
CA SER A 35 6.71 0.67 -9.61
C SER A 35 6.75 1.37 -10.98
N ALA A 36 5.60 1.53 -11.63
CA ALA A 36 5.44 2.25 -12.89
C ALA A 36 4.73 3.62 -12.72
N SER A 37 4.43 4.05 -11.50
CA SER A 37 3.73 5.31 -11.26
C SER A 37 4.66 6.51 -11.37
N GLN A 38 4.13 7.65 -11.82
CA GLN A 38 4.82 8.94 -11.84
C GLN A 38 3.85 10.07 -11.42
N PRO A 39 4.15 10.79 -10.32
CA PRO A 39 5.25 10.53 -9.38
C PRO A 39 5.12 9.19 -8.63
N LEU A 40 6.19 8.76 -7.97
CA LEU A 40 6.14 7.70 -6.96
C LEU A 40 5.37 8.19 -5.71
N PRO A 41 4.72 7.30 -4.94
CA PRO A 41 3.90 7.70 -3.80
C PRO A 41 4.77 8.26 -2.67
N ASP A 42 4.30 9.32 -2.02
CA ASP A 42 4.84 9.84 -0.77
C ASP A 42 3.97 9.40 0.43
N ASP A 43 4.34 9.84 1.63
CA ASP A 43 3.62 9.48 2.87
C ASP A 43 2.14 9.89 2.82
N GLN A 44 1.81 11.03 2.19
CA GLN A 44 0.42 11.48 2.04
C GLN A 44 -0.36 10.56 1.10
N GLN A 45 0.28 10.12 0.00
CA GLN A 45 -0.33 9.17 -0.91
C GLN A 45 -0.56 7.82 -0.22
N ILE A 46 0.34 7.34 0.65
CA ILE A 46 0.13 6.12 1.45
C ILE A 46 -1.04 6.31 2.44
N ALA A 47 -1.13 7.43 3.14
CA ALA A 47 -2.23 7.69 4.08
C ALA A 47 -3.62 7.65 3.39
N SER A 48 -3.70 8.11 2.13
CA SER A 48 -4.94 8.04 1.34
C SER A 48 -5.43 6.61 1.05
N LEU A 49 -4.54 5.61 1.16
CA LEU A 49 -4.85 4.21 0.91
C LEU A 49 -5.55 3.55 2.10
N SER A 50 -5.63 4.18 3.27
CA SER A 50 -6.22 3.62 4.50
C SER A 50 -7.62 3.04 4.34
N SER A 51 -8.39 3.46 3.34
CA SER A 51 -9.71 2.90 3.00
C SER A 51 -9.66 1.53 2.30
N LEU A 52 -8.53 1.14 1.69
CA LEU A 52 -8.33 -0.09 0.92
C LEU A 52 -8.08 -1.31 1.83
N GLN A 53 -9.09 -1.64 2.65
CA GLN A 53 -9.03 -2.67 3.69
C GLN A 53 -8.98 -4.12 3.17
N SER A 54 -9.01 -4.31 1.85
CA SER A 54 -8.89 -5.62 1.18
C SER A 54 -7.57 -5.76 0.38
N LEU A 55 -6.68 -4.78 0.50
CA LEU A 55 -5.37 -4.77 -0.14
C LEU A 55 -4.51 -5.90 0.43
N GLU A 56 -4.01 -6.79 -0.44
CA GLU A 56 -3.12 -7.89 -0.04
C GLU A 56 -1.70 -7.71 -0.55
N VAL A 57 -1.52 -6.94 -1.63
CA VAL A 57 -0.21 -6.69 -2.23
C VAL A 57 -0.06 -5.19 -2.46
N LEU A 58 0.97 -4.61 -1.84
CA LEU A 58 1.37 -3.23 -2.02
C LEU A 58 2.85 -3.18 -2.40
N ASN A 59 3.14 -2.61 -3.57
CA ASN A 59 4.51 -2.37 -4.02
C ASN A 59 4.81 -0.87 -4.00
N CYS A 60 5.72 -0.46 -3.12
CA CYS A 60 6.23 0.90 -2.95
C CYS A 60 7.73 0.97 -3.25
N HIS A 61 8.21 0.16 -4.20
CA HIS A 61 9.61 0.17 -4.61
C HIS A 61 10.08 1.58 -5.00
N ASP A 62 11.25 1.99 -4.49
CA ASP A 62 11.88 3.30 -4.68
C ASP A 62 11.03 4.51 -4.25
N ALA A 63 9.89 4.27 -3.60
CA ALA A 63 9.01 5.34 -3.15
C ALA A 63 9.68 6.16 -2.04
N PRO A 64 9.61 7.51 -2.08
CA PRO A 64 10.23 8.38 -1.07
C PRO A 64 9.51 8.39 0.29
N ILE A 65 8.81 7.31 0.64
CA ILE A 65 8.07 7.16 1.90
C ILE A 65 9.00 7.00 3.09
N THR A 66 8.59 7.51 4.24
CA THR A 66 9.35 7.55 5.48
C THR A 66 8.64 6.78 6.59
N ASP A 67 9.22 6.78 7.80
CA ASP A 67 8.60 6.20 8.99
C ASP A 67 7.22 6.83 9.32
N ALA A 68 6.87 7.98 8.74
CA ALA A 68 5.55 8.58 8.87
C ALA A 68 4.44 7.69 8.28
N SER A 69 4.73 6.91 7.24
CA SER A 69 3.76 5.98 6.63
C SER A 69 3.50 4.71 7.44
N ILE A 70 4.24 4.45 8.52
CA ILE A 70 4.18 3.16 9.22
C ILE A 70 2.79 2.92 9.82
N ASP A 71 2.19 3.93 10.46
CA ASP A 71 0.89 3.75 11.10
C ASP A 71 -0.21 3.44 10.07
N ASP A 72 -0.14 4.05 8.89
CA ASP A 72 -1.03 3.76 7.77
C ASP A 72 -0.81 2.33 7.23
N LEU A 73 0.46 1.92 7.05
CA LEU A 73 0.81 0.57 6.59
C LEU A 73 0.34 -0.52 7.58
N LEU A 74 0.43 -0.25 8.89
CA LEU A 74 -0.05 -1.15 9.94
C LEU A 74 -1.58 -1.28 9.94
N GLY A 75 -2.31 -0.28 9.46
CA GLY A 75 -3.77 -0.30 9.35
C GLY A 75 -4.31 -1.25 8.27
N HIS A 76 -3.44 -1.81 7.42
CA HIS A 76 -3.82 -2.74 6.36
C HIS A 76 -3.70 -4.21 6.81
N GLU A 77 -4.67 -4.66 7.60
CA GLU A 77 -4.68 -6.02 8.19
C GLU A 77 -4.68 -7.17 7.17
N SER A 78 -5.09 -6.91 5.92
CA SER A 78 -5.14 -7.91 4.85
C SER A 78 -3.82 -8.06 4.07
N LEU A 79 -2.81 -7.21 4.31
CA LEU A 79 -1.56 -7.23 3.56
C LEU A 79 -0.80 -8.55 3.75
N LYS A 80 -0.45 -9.17 2.63
CA LYS A 80 0.34 -10.40 2.56
C LYS A 80 1.72 -10.16 1.96
N LEU A 81 1.86 -9.13 1.13
CA LEU A 81 3.13 -8.72 0.53
C LEU A 81 3.25 -7.20 0.53
N LEU A 82 4.33 -6.71 1.11
CA LEU A 82 4.68 -5.30 1.14
C LEU A 82 6.14 -5.13 0.69
N THR A 83 6.35 -4.42 -0.41
CA THR A 83 7.71 -4.10 -0.92
C THR A 83 8.07 -2.66 -0.58
N LEU A 84 9.17 -2.49 0.14
CA LEU A 84 9.71 -1.23 0.66
C LEU A 84 11.19 -1.04 0.27
N THR A 85 11.70 -1.83 -0.67
CA THR A 85 13.07 -1.69 -1.17
C THR A 85 13.25 -0.35 -1.86
N GLY A 86 14.28 0.40 -1.46
CA GLY A 86 14.56 1.74 -1.99
C GLY A 86 13.78 2.87 -1.31
N THR A 87 13.06 2.59 -0.22
CA THR A 87 12.33 3.61 0.57
C THR A 87 13.21 4.26 1.64
N ASN A 88 12.72 5.35 2.24
CA ASN A 88 13.38 6.04 3.36
C ASN A 88 12.90 5.54 4.74
N ILE A 89 12.23 4.38 4.80
CA ILE A 89 11.85 3.74 6.06
C ILE A 89 13.12 3.25 6.78
N THR A 90 13.27 3.62 8.04
CA THR A 90 14.46 3.29 8.82
C THR A 90 14.48 1.81 9.21
N ALA A 91 15.64 1.30 9.62
CA ALA A 91 15.74 -0.04 10.20
C ALA A 91 14.82 -0.21 11.43
N GLY A 92 14.62 0.86 12.21
CA GLY A 92 13.68 0.88 13.33
C GLY A 92 12.24 0.75 12.86
N GLY A 93 11.87 1.48 11.81
CA GLY A 93 10.57 1.39 11.15
C GLY A 93 10.27 0.00 10.61
N LEU A 94 11.22 -0.58 9.86
CA LEU A 94 11.10 -1.94 9.33
C LEU A 94 10.97 -3.00 10.44
N LYS A 95 11.67 -2.83 11.56
CA LYS A 95 11.51 -3.71 12.74
C LYS A 95 10.09 -3.61 13.30
N ARG A 96 9.55 -2.41 13.43
CA ARG A 96 8.18 -2.18 13.90
C ARG A 96 7.15 -2.83 12.98
N LEU A 97 7.29 -2.68 11.66
CA LEU A 97 6.42 -3.34 10.68
C LEU A 97 6.47 -4.87 10.81
N ARG A 98 7.67 -5.46 10.88
CA ARG A 98 7.83 -6.93 11.04
C ARG A 98 7.28 -7.47 12.35
N GLN A 99 7.34 -6.69 13.43
CA GLN A 99 6.81 -7.10 14.73
C GLN A 99 5.28 -7.11 14.77
N ASN A 100 4.62 -6.23 14.02
CA ASN A 100 3.17 -6.07 14.05
C ASN A 100 2.46 -6.80 12.89
N MET A 101 3.10 -6.86 11.72
CA MET A 101 2.54 -7.51 10.51
C MET A 101 3.08 -8.93 10.34
N ILE A 102 2.89 -9.79 11.34
CA ILE A 102 3.46 -11.15 11.37
C ILE A 102 3.01 -12.06 10.22
N ALA A 103 1.86 -11.77 9.61
CA ALA A 103 1.31 -12.51 8.47
C ALA A 103 1.70 -11.89 7.11
N CYS A 104 2.38 -10.74 7.10
CA CYS A 104 2.80 -10.04 5.90
C CYS A 104 4.27 -10.33 5.58
N ARG A 105 4.55 -10.71 4.34
CA ARG A 105 5.92 -10.79 3.83
C ARG A 105 6.40 -9.38 3.46
N ILE A 106 7.31 -8.84 4.25
CA ILE A 106 7.93 -7.54 4.00
C ILE A 106 9.26 -7.75 3.25
N VAL A 107 9.36 -7.19 2.04
CA VAL A 107 10.58 -7.13 1.24
C VAL A 107 11.14 -5.71 1.38
N SER A 108 12.35 -5.56 1.92
CA SER A 108 13.00 -4.27 2.14
C SER A 108 14.46 -4.36 1.72
#